data_AF-A0A2V7FSJ7-F1
#
_entry.id   AF-A0A2V7FSJ7-F1
#
_cell.length_a   1.000
_cell.length_b   1.000
_cell.length_c   1.000
_cell.angle_alpha   90.00
_cell.angle_beta   90.00
_cell.angle_gamma   90.00
#
_symmetry.space_group_name_H-M   'P 1'
#
loop_
_entity.id
_entity.type
_entity.pdbx_description
1 polymer ?
#
loop_
_entity_poly.entity_id
_entity_poly.type
_entity_poly.pdbx_seq_one_letter_code
_entity_poly.pdbx_strand_id
1 'polypeptide(L)'
;MSFAYGFGLLATAQTGTPTTLDCTAPPVDEPPEVAFFVRLQLEYNGIIQTLAAAHGWAFSDSVNTTLDSLAGVPNQFAPFPNTAAACSGSPFGLAFSCDGIHPSQATQRLIARKLVRAINEKYGSAIPPVP
;
A
#
# COMPACT_ATOMS: atom_id res chain seq x y z
N MET A 1 11.26 3.50 -11.18
CA MET A 1 12.65 3.09 -11.44
C MET A 1 13.49 3.82 -10.44
N SER A 2 14.35 3.11 -9.75
CA SER A 2 15.16 3.77 -8.74
C SER A 2 16.15 4.76 -9.35
N PHE A 3 16.48 5.76 -8.57
CA PHE A 3 17.51 6.72 -8.92
C PHE A 3 18.88 6.05 -9.09
N ALA A 4 19.17 5.02 -8.30
CA ALA A 4 20.39 4.24 -8.41
C ALA A 4 20.48 3.49 -9.75
N TYR A 5 19.37 2.87 -10.22
CA TYR A 5 19.31 2.23 -11.52
C TYR A 5 19.59 3.24 -12.65
N GLY A 6 18.91 4.38 -12.65
CA GLY A 6 19.14 5.43 -13.65
C GLY A 6 20.56 5.99 -13.62
N PHE A 7 21.15 6.14 -12.44
CA PHE A 7 22.54 6.58 -12.30
C PHE A 7 23.57 5.59 -12.83
N GLY A 8 23.33 4.29 -12.65
CA GLY A 8 24.20 3.25 -13.22
C GLY A 8 24.34 3.34 -14.74
N LEU A 9 23.37 3.98 -15.42
CA LEU A 9 23.34 4.13 -16.87
C LEU A 9 24.06 5.40 -17.37
N LEU A 10 24.41 6.33 -16.48
CA LEU A 10 25.00 7.62 -16.87
C LEU A 10 26.36 7.48 -17.56
N ALA A 11 27.23 6.61 -17.06
CA ALA A 11 28.56 6.42 -17.65
C ALA A 11 28.46 5.92 -19.10
N THR A 12 27.55 4.98 -19.37
CA THR A 12 27.28 4.48 -20.73
C THR A 12 26.69 5.57 -21.61
N ALA A 13 25.71 6.34 -21.11
CA ALA A 13 25.11 7.45 -21.85
C ALA A 13 26.13 8.54 -22.22
N GLN A 14 27.10 8.84 -21.33
CA GLN A 14 28.16 9.82 -21.58
C GLN A 14 29.09 9.44 -22.76
N THR A 15 29.14 8.18 -23.15
CA THR A 15 29.89 7.73 -24.33
C THR A 15 29.18 8.02 -25.67
N GLY A 16 27.97 8.59 -25.63
CA GLY A 16 27.13 8.80 -26.81
C GLY A 16 26.35 7.55 -27.24
N THR A 17 26.42 6.47 -26.46
CA THR A 17 25.64 5.25 -26.71
C THR A 17 24.20 5.45 -26.25
N PRO A 18 23.18 5.27 -27.12
CA PRO A 18 21.78 5.31 -26.72
C PRO A 18 21.54 4.30 -25.59
N THR A 19 21.07 4.80 -24.45
CA THR A 19 20.82 3.99 -23.26
C THR A 19 19.35 4.10 -22.89
N THR A 20 18.66 2.96 -22.76
CA THR A 20 17.23 2.92 -22.47
C THR A 20 17.01 2.89 -20.95
N LEU A 21 16.20 3.81 -20.46
CA LEU A 21 15.64 3.75 -19.12
C LEU A 21 14.41 2.84 -19.18
N ASP A 22 14.48 1.64 -18.60
CA ASP A 22 13.41 0.63 -18.69
C ASP A 22 12.57 0.51 -17.41
N CYS A 23 11.29 0.90 -17.47
CA CYS A 23 10.35 0.83 -16.35
C CYS A 23 10.10 -0.59 -15.81
N THR A 24 10.57 -1.61 -16.51
CA THR A 24 10.47 -3.02 -16.10
C THR A 24 11.70 -3.50 -15.33
N ALA A 25 12.79 -2.72 -15.28
CA ALA A 25 14.00 -3.09 -14.57
C ALA A 25 13.85 -2.88 -13.05
N PRO A 26 13.97 -3.95 -12.23
CA PRO A 26 14.00 -3.82 -10.77
C PRO A 26 15.38 -3.35 -10.27
N PRO A 27 15.44 -2.67 -9.10
CA PRO A 27 14.31 -2.28 -8.27
C PRO A 27 13.62 -0.99 -8.76
N VAL A 28 12.28 -0.98 -8.68
CA VAL A 28 11.48 0.22 -8.98
C VAL A 28 11.53 1.21 -7.82
N ASP A 29 11.56 0.70 -6.59
CA ASP A 29 11.73 1.40 -5.31
C ASP A 29 12.89 0.77 -4.51
N GLU A 30 13.74 1.60 -3.91
CA GLU A 30 14.90 1.15 -3.15
C GLU A 30 14.53 0.80 -1.70
N PRO A 31 15.20 -0.19 -1.06
CA PRO A 31 14.92 -0.54 0.33
C PRO A 31 14.94 0.63 1.32
N PRO A 32 15.86 1.63 1.22
CA PRO A 32 15.81 2.82 2.07
C PRO A 32 14.58 3.70 1.85
N GLU A 33 14.05 3.78 0.63
CA GLU A 33 12.84 4.56 0.31
C GLU A 33 11.61 3.90 0.96
N VAL A 34 11.48 2.58 0.81
CA VAL A 34 10.40 1.82 1.47
C VAL A 34 10.51 1.95 2.99
N ALA A 35 11.71 1.82 3.55
CA ALA A 35 11.93 1.97 4.99
C ALA A 35 11.60 3.38 5.51
N PHE A 36 11.85 4.42 4.69
CA PHE A 36 11.44 5.79 5.00
C PHE A 36 9.91 5.92 5.11
N PHE A 37 9.18 5.43 4.10
CA PHE A 37 7.72 5.50 4.11
C PHE A 37 7.09 4.71 5.26
N VAL A 38 7.62 3.53 5.59
CA VAL A 38 7.14 2.73 6.74
C VAL A 38 7.31 3.50 8.05
N ARG A 39 8.47 4.14 8.28
CA ARG A 39 8.69 4.96 9.50
C ARG A 39 7.72 6.13 9.56
N LEU A 40 7.58 6.85 8.45
CA LEU A 40 6.70 8.01 8.36
C LEU A 40 5.23 7.62 8.62
N GLN A 41 4.78 6.48 8.09
CA GLN A 41 3.46 5.93 8.34
C GLN A 41 3.24 5.62 9.83
N LEU A 42 4.22 4.99 10.49
CA LEU A 42 4.13 4.68 11.92
C LEU A 42 4.06 5.95 12.79
N GLU A 43 4.84 6.98 12.45
CA GLU A 43 4.80 8.27 13.14
C GLU A 43 3.45 8.97 13.00
N TYR A 44 2.91 9.06 11.78
CA TYR A 44 1.58 9.64 11.56
C TYR A 44 0.48 8.86 12.30
N ASN A 45 0.53 7.53 12.29
CA ASN A 45 -0.43 6.71 13.03
C ASN A 45 -0.34 6.94 14.54
N GLY A 46 0.86 7.12 15.10
CA GLY A 46 1.05 7.46 16.51
C GLY A 46 0.46 8.83 16.88
N ILE A 47 0.61 9.83 16.01
CA ILE A 47 -0.01 11.15 16.18
C ILE A 47 -1.54 11.03 16.13
N ILE A 48 -2.08 10.34 15.13
CA ILE A 48 -3.54 10.13 14.97
C ILE A 48 -4.12 9.42 16.20
N GLN A 49 -3.45 8.37 16.69
CA GLN A 49 -3.90 7.63 17.88
C GLN A 49 -3.91 8.51 19.13
N THR A 50 -2.87 9.32 19.31
CA THR A 50 -2.76 10.25 20.45
C THR A 50 -3.88 11.29 20.42
N LEU A 51 -4.13 11.90 19.25
CA LEU A 51 -5.21 12.85 19.08
C LEU A 51 -6.58 12.20 19.29
N ALA A 52 -6.80 11.00 18.74
CA ALA A 52 -8.05 10.27 18.95
C ALA A 52 -8.29 9.96 20.44
N ALA A 53 -7.25 9.57 21.19
CA ALA A 53 -7.35 9.37 22.62
C ALA A 53 -7.69 10.66 23.37
N ALA A 54 -6.98 11.76 23.07
CA ALA A 54 -7.18 13.07 23.71
C ALA A 54 -8.59 13.64 23.48
N HIS A 55 -9.15 13.42 22.28
CA HIS A 55 -10.48 13.89 21.91
C HIS A 55 -11.59 12.86 22.15
N GLY A 56 -11.25 11.67 22.66
CA GLY A 56 -12.21 10.59 22.86
C GLY A 56 -12.88 10.11 21.56
N TRP A 57 -12.16 10.11 20.44
CA TRP A 57 -12.65 9.61 19.16
C TRP A 57 -12.44 8.11 19.00
N ALA A 58 -13.20 7.51 18.08
CA ALA A 58 -12.96 6.14 17.63
C ALA A 58 -11.64 6.08 16.87
N PHE A 59 -10.87 5.04 17.13
CA PHE A 59 -9.62 4.75 16.44
C PHE A 59 -9.53 3.25 16.19
N SER A 60 -8.95 2.85 15.05
CA SER A 60 -8.79 1.44 14.71
C SER A 60 -7.47 1.18 14.01
N ASP A 61 -6.48 0.68 14.77
CA ASP A 61 -5.26 0.11 14.18
C ASP A 61 -5.49 -1.30 13.58
N SER A 62 -6.70 -1.84 13.76
CA SER A 62 -7.07 -3.12 13.17
C SER A 62 -7.06 -3.09 11.63
N VAL A 63 -7.08 -1.90 11.00
CA VAL A 63 -7.00 -1.75 9.55
C VAL A 63 -5.59 -2.10 9.06
N ASN A 64 -4.54 -1.50 9.61
CA ASN A 64 -3.15 -1.79 9.23
C ASN A 64 -2.83 -3.28 9.42
N THR A 65 -3.09 -3.80 10.61
CA THR A 65 -2.87 -5.22 10.92
C THR A 65 -3.67 -6.18 10.02
N THR A 66 -4.89 -5.80 9.61
CA THR A 66 -5.67 -6.60 8.65
C THR A 66 -5.04 -6.56 7.26
N LEU A 67 -4.59 -5.40 6.80
CA LEU A 67 -3.92 -5.28 5.50
C LEU A 67 -2.58 -6.00 5.48
N ASP A 68 -1.77 -5.88 6.53
CA ASP A 68 -0.50 -6.59 6.68
C ASP A 68 -0.70 -8.12 6.65
N SER A 69 -1.79 -8.61 7.25
CA SER A 69 -2.11 -10.04 7.22
C SER A 69 -2.36 -10.60 5.82
N LEU A 70 -2.75 -9.74 4.86
CA LEU A 70 -2.97 -10.18 3.47
C LEU A 70 -1.69 -10.65 2.82
N ALA A 71 -0.50 -10.24 3.28
CA ALA A 71 0.78 -10.66 2.72
C ALA A 71 1.01 -12.18 2.86
N GLY A 72 0.37 -12.82 3.85
CA GLY A 72 0.38 -14.27 4.03
C GLY A 72 -0.73 -15.00 3.26
N VAL A 73 -1.63 -14.29 2.57
CA VAL A 73 -2.78 -14.88 1.86
C VAL A 73 -2.44 -15.01 0.38
N PRO A 74 -2.58 -16.22 -0.22
CA PRO A 74 -2.30 -16.41 -1.65
C PRO A 74 -3.04 -15.43 -2.55
N ASN A 75 -2.36 -14.96 -3.59
CA ASN A 75 -2.89 -14.09 -4.66
C ASN A 75 -3.32 -12.68 -4.22
N GLN A 76 -3.16 -12.30 -2.95
CA GLN A 76 -3.45 -10.93 -2.52
C GLN A 76 -2.46 -9.92 -3.10
N PHE A 77 -1.20 -10.34 -3.23
CA PHE A 77 -0.12 -9.57 -3.83
C PHE A 77 0.49 -10.37 -4.98
N ALA A 78 0.61 -9.74 -6.14
CA ALA A 78 1.34 -10.30 -7.28
C ALA A 78 2.76 -9.71 -7.34
N PRO A 79 3.73 -10.41 -7.96
CA PRO A 79 5.04 -9.82 -8.25
C PRO A 79 4.91 -8.53 -9.07
N PHE A 80 5.71 -7.52 -8.75
CA PHE A 80 5.72 -6.22 -9.43
C PHE A 80 7.13 -5.90 -9.98
N PRO A 81 7.25 -5.29 -11.17
CA PRO A 81 6.17 -4.87 -12.08
C PRO A 81 5.60 -6.03 -12.93
N ASN A 82 4.27 -6.14 -12.98
CA ASN A 82 3.56 -7.10 -13.84
C ASN A 82 2.92 -6.38 -15.03
N THR A 83 3.77 -5.94 -15.97
CA THR A 83 3.34 -5.19 -17.17
C THR A 83 2.64 -6.06 -18.22
N ALA A 84 2.69 -7.38 -18.07
CA ALA A 84 2.08 -8.32 -19.01
C ALA A 84 0.60 -8.61 -18.73
N ALA A 85 0.10 -8.29 -17.53
CA ALA A 85 -1.28 -8.53 -17.16
C ALA A 85 -2.15 -7.27 -17.36
N ALA A 86 -3.26 -7.42 -18.07
CA ALA A 86 -4.30 -6.40 -18.12
C ALA A 86 -4.96 -6.24 -16.74
N CYS A 87 -5.55 -5.08 -16.48
CA CYS A 87 -6.29 -4.78 -15.24
C CYS A 87 -7.30 -5.88 -14.84
N SER A 88 -8.03 -6.46 -15.80
CA SER A 88 -8.97 -7.57 -15.56
C SER A 88 -8.30 -8.85 -15.04
N GLY A 89 -6.99 -8.99 -15.19
CA GLY A 89 -6.18 -10.09 -14.68
C GLY A 89 -5.51 -9.79 -13.33
N SER A 90 -5.88 -8.70 -12.65
CA SER A 90 -5.35 -8.32 -11.34
C SER A 90 -3.81 -8.26 -11.30
N PRO A 91 -3.17 -7.35 -12.07
CA PRO A 91 -1.71 -7.30 -12.21
C PRO A 91 -0.97 -7.12 -10.88
N PHE A 92 -1.64 -6.58 -9.86
CA PHE A 92 -1.10 -6.32 -8.53
C PHE A 92 -1.63 -7.29 -7.45
N GLY A 93 -2.40 -8.30 -7.84
CA GLY A 93 -3.13 -9.18 -6.92
C GLY A 93 -4.52 -8.66 -6.56
N LEU A 94 -5.20 -9.38 -5.66
CA LEU A 94 -6.60 -9.12 -5.31
C LEU A 94 -6.79 -8.02 -4.25
N ALA A 95 -5.73 -7.66 -3.53
CA ALA A 95 -5.81 -6.68 -2.44
C ALA A 95 -5.93 -5.24 -2.97
N PHE A 96 -5.34 -4.95 -4.13
CA PHE A 96 -5.30 -3.62 -4.73
C PHE A 96 -6.06 -3.52 -6.05
N SER A 97 -6.31 -2.28 -6.45
CA SER A 97 -6.86 -1.93 -7.74
C SER A 97 -5.80 -2.05 -8.84
N CYS A 98 -6.16 -1.69 -10.08
CA CYS A 98 -5.28 -1.76 -11.24
C CYS A 98 -4.17 -0.71 -11.28
N ASP A 99 -4.04 0.12 -10.26
CA ASP A 99 -2.89 1.01 -10.06
C ASP A 99 -1.88 0.46 -9.03
N GLY A 100 -2.21 -0.62 -8.32
CA GLY A 100 -1.34 -1.21 -7.31
C GLY A 100 -1.22 -0.41 -6.00
N ILE A 101 -2.00 0.66 -5.83
CA ILE A 101 -1.93 1.54 -4.65
C ILE A 101 -3.27 1.58 -3.92
N HIS A 102 -4.37 1.79 -4.65
CA HIS A 102 -5.68 1.89 -4.02
C HIS A 102 -6.21 0.51 -3.64
N PRO A 103 -6.79 0.33 -2.44
CA PRO A 103 -7.44 -0.93 -2.09
C PRO A 103 -8.52 -1.30 -3.10
N SER A 104 -8.60 -2.58 -3.46
CA SER A 104 -9.67 -3.10 -4.31
C SER A 104 -11.04 -2.92 -3.66
N GLN A 105 -12.14 -3.08 -4.41
CA GLN A 105 -13.48 -3.02 -3.83
C GLN A 105 -13.67 -4.02 -2.67
N ALA A 106 -13.10 -5.22 -2.80
CA ALA A 106 -13.15 -6.23 -1.75
C ALA A 106 -12.39 -5.79 -0.50
N THR A 107 -11.22 -5.18 -0.67
CA THR A 107 -10.42 -4.66 0.44
C THR A 107 -11.07 -3.45 1.10
N GLN A 108 -11.64 -2.52 0.32
CA GLN A 108 -12.42 -1.39 0.86
C GLN A 108 -13.57 -1.86 1.75
N ARG A 109 -14.25 -2.94 1.37
CA ARG A 109 -15.30 -3.57 2.18
C ARG A 109 -14.76 -4.13 3.49
N LEU A 110 -13.55 -4.68 3.52
CA LEU A 110 -12.91 -5.13 4.77
C LEU A 110 -12.58 -3.92 5.67
N ILE A 111 -12.01 -2.85 5.10
CA ILE A 111 -11.73 -1.60 5.83
C ILE A 111 -13.02 -1.05 6.44
N ALA A 112 -14.09 -0.93 5.65
CA ALA A 112 -15.38 -0.45 6.12
C ALA A 112 -15.94 -1.30 7.29
N ARG A 113 -15.81 -2.63 7.23
CA ARG A 113 -16.21 -3.52 8.34
C ARG A 113 -15.42 -3.24 9.63
N LYS A 114 -14.12 -2.98 9.53
CA LYS A 114 -13.27 -2.64 10.69
C LYS A 114 -13.63 -1.28 11.28
N LEU A 115 -13.93 -0.29 10.44
CA LEU A 115 -14.36 1.03 10.89
C LEU A 115 -15.73 0.99 11.57
N VAL A 116 -16.73 0.33 10.97
CA VAL A 116 -18.05 0.15 11.59
C VAL A 116 -17.94 -0.48 12.96
N ARG A 117 -17.10 -1.52 13.10
CA ARG A 117 -16.84 -2.15 14.39
C ARG A 117 -16.28 -1.15 15.41
N ALA A 118 -15.22 -0.42 15.06
CA ALA A 118 -14.60 0.55 15.96
C ALA A 118 -15.55 1.68 16.39
N ILE A 119 -16.41 2.16 15.47
CA ILE A 119 -17.40 3.19 15.75
C ILE A 119 -18.51 2.67 16.68
N ASN A 120 -19.04 1.47 16.41
CA ASN A 120 -20.03 0.82 17.27
C ASN A 120 -19.46 0.58 18.68
N GLU A 121 -18.23 0.08 18.79
CA GLU A 121 -17.54 -0.15 20.07
C GLU A 121 -17.27 1.14 20.85
N LYS A 122 -16.82 2.21 20.17
CA LYS A 122 -16.49 3.47 20.85
C LYS A 122 -17.71 4.25 21.32
N TYR A 123 -18.75 4.30 20.50
CA TYR A 123 -19.88 5.21 20.71
C TYR A 123 -21.18 4.50 21.12
N GLY A 124 -21.17 3.16 21.28
CA GLY A 124 -22.38 2.39 21.56
C GLY A 124 -23.44 2.49 20.46
N SER A 125 -22.99 2.77 19.23
CA SER A 125 -23.88 2.92 18.08
C SER A 125 -24.26 1.56 17.48
N ALA A 126 -25.27 1.56 16.60
CA ALA A 126 -25.80 0.37 15.96
C ALA A 126 -25.73 0.47 14.43
N ILE A 127 -24.57 0.88 13.90
CA ILE A 127 -24.36 0.93 12.46
C ILE A 127 -24.45 -0.51 11.91
N PRO A 128 -25.29 -0.76 10.88
CA PRO A 128 -25.46 -2.09 10.32
C PRO A 128 -24.15 -2.68 9.76
N PRO A 129 -24.01 -4.01 9.76
CA PRO A 129 -22.88 -4.67 9.12
C PRO A 129 -22.76 -4.32 7.63
N VAL A 130 -21.54 -4.14 7.15
CA VAL A 130 -21.27 -3.96 5.72
C VAL A 130 -21.35 -5.33 5.02
N PRO A 131 -22.20 -5.48 3.99
CA PRO A 131 -22.35 -6.73 3.23
C PRO A 131 -21.11 -7.04 2.40
#